data_AF-A0A3M9XJ85-F1
#
_entry.id   AF-A0A3M9XJ85-F1
#
_cell.length_a   1.000
_cell.length_b   1.000
_cell.length_c   1.000
_cell.angle_alpha   90.00
_cell.angle_beta   90.00
_cell.angle_gamma   90.00
#
_symmetry.space_group_name_H-M   'P 1'
#
loop_
_entity.id
_entity.type
_entity.pdbx_description
1 polymer ?
#
loop_
_entity_poly.entity_id
_entity_poly.type
_entity_poly.pdbx_seq_one_letter_code
_entity_poly.pdbx_strand_id
1 'polypeptide(L)'
;MMRIPHELPEEFPQDAKFIERWIKTDYEFGRLAARYDELNREIYQIESGDEPTTDEVLEKLKKRRLKLKDEIAAFIGKMERRM
;
A
#
# COMPACT_ATOMS: atom_id res chain seq x y z
N MET A 1 14.27 -12.07 -3.58
CA MET A 1 13.05 -11.27 -3.34
C MET A 1 12.92 -10.25 -4.46
N MET A 2 11.79 -10.22 -5.17
CA MET A 2 11.42 -9.07 -6.00
C MET A 2 11.09 -7.91 -5.06
N ARG A 3 11.91 -6.85 -5.05
CA ARG A 3 11.49 -5.57 -4.49
C ARG A 3 10.55 -4.95 -5.51
N ILE A 4 9.29 -4.77 -5.15
CA ILE A 4 8.35 -4.02 -5.97
C ILE A 4 8.52 -2.55 -5.58
N PRO A 5 8.82 -1.64 -6.50
CA PRO A 5 8.98 -0.22 -6.17
C PRO A 5 7.68 0.34 -5.56
N HIS A 6 7.79 1.32 -4.66
CA HIS A 6 6.67 1.90 -3.88
C HIS A 6 6.15 1.00 -2.75
N GLU A 7 7.04 0.30 -2.04
CA GLU A 7 6.63 -0.40 -0.83
C GLU A 7 6.23 0.61 0.26
N LEU A 8 5.30 0.22 1.14
CA LEU A 8 4.87 1.07 2.27
C LEU A 8 6.01 1.65 3.12
N PRO A 9 7.11 0.92 3.41
CA PRO A 9 8.25 1.46 4.15
C PRO A 9 9.00 2.56 3.39
N GLU A 10 8.97 2.58 2.06
CA GLU A 10 9.59 3.62 1.23
C GLU A 10 8.71 4.88 1.18
N GLU A 11 7.38 4.69 1.13
CA GLU A 11 6.41 5.81 1.11
C GLU A 11 6.24 6.45 2.49
N PHE A 12 6.50 5.70 3.57
CA PHE A 12 6.41 6.14 4.97
C PHE A 12 7.66 5.74 5.77
N PRO A 13 8.84 6.34 5.46
CA PRO A 13 10.10 5.93 6.07
C PRO A 13 10.17 6.27 7.57
N GLN A 14 9.47 7.32 8.01
CA GLN A 14 9.43 7.70 9.42
C GLN A 14 8.56 6.74 10.24
N ASP A 15 7.52 6.19 9.62
CA ASP A 15 6.58 5.27 10.26
C ASP A 15 6.89 3.79 9.97
N ALA A 16 7.95 3.47 9.24
CA ALA A 16 8.24 2.11 8.80
C ALA A 16 8.24 1.08 9.96
N LYS A 17 8.84 1.43 11.11
CA LYS A 17 8.82 0.58 12.32
C LYS A 17 7.43 0.47 12.94
N PHE A 18 6.66 1.56 12.91
CA PHE A 18 5.28 1.60 13.38
C PHE A 18 4.41 0.70 12.51
N ILE A 19 4.49 0.86 11.19
CA ILE A 19 3.78 0.05 10.18
C ILE A 19 4.09 -1.43 10.39
N GLU A 20 5.37 -1.81 10.49
CA GLU A 20 5.74 -3.22 10.65
C GLU A 20 5.22 -3.83 11.96
N ARG A 21 5.17 -3.02 13.03
CA ARG A 21 4.58 -3.43 14.32
C ARG A 21 3.07 -3.59 14.19
N TRP A 22 2.39 -2.59 13.64
CA TRP A 22 0.93 -2.55 13.52
C TRP A 22 0.39 -3.61 12.57
N ILE A 23 1.12 -3.97 11.50
CA ILE A 23 0.77 -5.10 10.63
C ILE A 23 0.68 -6.40 11.43
N LYS A 24 1.55 -6.58 12.44
CA LYS A 24 1.60 -7.79 13.27
C LYS A 24 0.60 -7.74 14.44
N THR A 25 0.26 -6.55 14.93
CA THR A 25 -0.57 -6.39 16.13
C THR A 25 -2.03 -6.05 15.83
N ASP A 26 -2.34 -5.45 14.68
CA ASP A 26 -3.68 -5.04 14.27
C ASP A 26 -4.07 -5.71 12.95
N TYR A 27 -5.13 -6.53 13.02
CA TYR A 27 -5.61 -7.32 11.89
C TYR A 27 -6.14 -6.44 10.75
N GLU A 28 -6.83 -5.35 11.07
CA GLU A 28 -7.40 -4.45 10.06
C GLU A 28 -6.27 -3.73 9.32
N PHE A 29 -5.26 -3.25 10.04
CA PHE A 29 -4.09 -2.62 9.45
C PHE A 29 -3.27 -3.60 8.62
N GLY A 30 -3.05 -4.82 9.11
CA GLY A 30 -2.37 -5.88 8.37
C GLY A 30 -3.06 -6.21 7.04
N ARG A 31 -4.40 -6.26 7.02
CA ARG A 31 -5.18 -6.42 5.78
C ARG A 31 -5.05 -5.23 4.84
N LEU A 32 -5.02 -4.01 5.39
CA LEU A 32 -4.93 -2.78 4.59
C LEU A 32 -3.57 -2.67 3.91
N ALA A 33 -2.49 -3.00 4.64
CA ALA A 33 -1.14 -3.09 4.10
C ALA A 33 -1.00 -4.19 3.04
N ALA A 34 -1.57 -5.38 3.27
CA ALA A 34 -1.56 -6.47 2.29
C ALA A 34 -2.30 -6.11 1.00
N ARG A 35 -3.46 -5.42 1.10
CA ARG A 35 -4.20 -4.91 -0.07
C ARG A 35 -3.41 -3.88 -0.86
N TYR A 36 -2.66 -3.02 -0.16
CA TYR A 36 -1.79 -2.04 -0.82
C TYR A 36 -0.68 -2.76 -1.60
N ASP A 37 -0.03 -3.75 -1.00
CA ASP A 37 1.04 -4.53 -1.64
C ASP A 37 0.52 -5.29 -2.88
N GLU A 38 -0.62 -5.97 -2.74
CA GLU A 38 -1.28 -6.69 -3.84
C GLU A 38 -1.61 -5.76 -5.01
N LEU A 39 -2.19 -4.60 -4.72
CA LEU A 39 -2.55 -3.63 -5.74
C LEU A 39 -1.29 -2.99 -6.39
N ASN A 40 -0.22 -2.78 -5.61
CA ASN A 40 1.03 -2.27 -6.15
C ASN A 40 1.72 -3.31 -7.05
N ARG A 41 1.65 -4.60 -6.70
CA ARG A 41 2.08 -5.71 -7.58
C ARG A 41 1.29 -5.72 -8.87
N GLU A 42 -0.04 -5.63 -8.80
CA GLU A 42 -0.91 -5.63 -9.98
C GLU A 42 -0.54 -4.48 -10.93
N ILE A 43 -0.39 -3.26 -10.39
CA ILE A 43 0.06 -2.09 -11.17
C ILE A 43 1.44 -2.35 -11.79
N TYR A 44 2.39 -2.89 -11.02
CA TYR A 44 3.73 -3.17 -11.51
C TYR A 44 3.74 -4.23 -12.62
N GLN A 45 2.95 -5.29 -12.50
CA GLN A 45 2.80 -6.34 -13.52
C GLN A 45 2.22 -5.78 -14.82
N ILE A 46 1.20 -4.94 -14.70
CA ILE A 46 0.59 -4.23 -15.81
C ILE A 46 1.60 -3.28 -16.49
N GLU A 47 2.32 -2.48 -15.71
CA GLU A 47 3.31 -1.52 -16.22
C GLU A 47 4.54 -2.22 -16.82
N SER A 48 4.87 -3.42 -16.34
CA SER A 48 5.92 -4.29 -16.89
C SER A 48 5.50 -4.96 -18.22
N GLY A 49 4.22 -4.83 -18.62
CA GLY A 49 3.69 -5.37 -19.87
C GLY A 49 3.38 -6.86 -19.83
N ASP A 50 3.32 -7.47 -18.64
CA ASP A 50 2.98 -8.89 -18.47
C ASP A 50 1.48 -9.17 -18.66
N GLU A 51 0.60 -8.16 -18.49
CA GLU A 51 -0.85 -8.28 -18.69
C GLU A 51 -1.41 -7.26 -19.69
N PRO A 52 -2.25 -7.68 -20.66
CA PRO A 52 -2.97 -6.76 -21.54
C PRO A 52 -4.10 -6.09 -20.77
N THR A 53 -3.77 -5.02 -20.03
CA THR A 53 -4.76 -4.16 -19.38
C THR A 53 -5.03 -2.90 -20.21
N THR A 54 -6.24 -2.37 -20.12
CA THR A 54 -6.61 -1.08 -20.72
C THR A 54 -6.15 0.09 -19.84
N ASP A 55 -5.74 1.22 -20.42
CA ASP A 55 -5.37 2.44 -19.68
C ASP A 55 -6.39 2.84 -18.60
N GLU A 56 -7.69 2.63 -18.85
CA GLU A 56 -8.76 2.87 -17.87
C GLU A 56 -8.65 2.01 -16.59
N VAL A 57 -8.20 0.76 -16.71
CA VAL A 57 -8.00 -0.16 -15.58
C VAL A 57 -6.79 0.31 -14.77
N LEU A 58 -5.68 0.62 -15.44
CA LEU A 58 -4.49 1.16 -14.80
C LEU A 58 -4.79 2.46 -14.05
N GLU A 59 -5.59 3.36 -14.63
CA GLU A 59 -5.99 4.61 -13.97
C GLU A 59 -6.86 4.36 -12.73
N LYS A 60 -7.79 3.38 -12.79
CA LYS A 60 -8.59 2.96 -11.63
C LYS A 60 -7.72 2.36 -10.53
N LEU A 61 -6.74 1.53 -10.87
CA LEU A 61 -5.79 0.96 -9.92
C LEU A 61 -4.95 2.05 -9.27
N LYS A 62 -4.39 3.00 -10.04
CA LYS A 62 -3.66 4.15 -9.49
C LYS A 62 -4.50 4.97 -8.51
N LYS A 63 -5.78 5.21 -8.81
CA LYS A 63 -6.73 5.87 -7.89
C LYS A 63 -6.97 5.05 -6.62
N ARG A 64 -7.09 3.72 -6.72
CA ARG A 64 -7.22 2.83 -5.56
C ARG A 64 -5.95 2.84 -4.70
N ARG A 65 -4.76 2.84 -5.32
CA ARG A 65 -3.46 2.94 -4.61
C ARG A 65 -3.40 4.20 -3.76
N LEU A 66 -3.80 5.33 -4.35
CA LEU A 66 -3.83 6.60 -3.64
C LEU A 66 -4.79 6.56 -2.45
N LYS A 67 -6.02 6.07 -2.65
CA LYS A 67 -6.98 5.88 -1.55
C LYS A 67 -6.44 4.99 -0.42
N LEU A 68 -5.82 3.87 -0.75
CA LEU A 68 -5.23 2.98 0.26
C LEU A 68 -4.11 3.69 1.02
N LYS A 69 -3.28 4.49 0.32
CA LYS A 69 -2.24 5.31 0.96
C LYS A 69 -2.84 6.31 1.94
N ASP A 70 -3.90 7.01 1.55
CA ASP A 70 -4.62 7.96 2.42
C ASP A 70 -5.25 7.25 3.63
N GLU A 71 -5.84 6.07 3.44
CA GLU A 71 -6.40 5.27 4.55
C GLU A 71 -5.31 4.83 5.53
N ILE A 72 -4.15 4.40 5.03
CA ILE A 72 -2.99 4.02 5.87
C ILE A 72 -2.50 5.23 6.66
N ALA A 73 -2.31 6.38 6.00
CA ALA A 73 -1.87 7.61 6.65
C ALA A 73 -2.87 8.07 7.74
N ALA A 74 -4.17 8.02 7.44
CA ALA A 74 -5.22 8.34 8.39
C ALA A 74 -5.23 7.37 9.59
N PHE A 75 -4.97 6.08 9.36
CA PHE A 75 -4.86 5.09 10.41
C PHE A 75 -3.65 5.36 11.30
N ILE A 76 -2.46 5.58 10.71
CA ILE A 76 -1.23 5.94 11.44
C ILE A 76 -1.47 7.16 12.33
N GLY A 77 -1.96 8.26 11.76
CA GLY A 77 -2.25 9.49 12.52
C GLY A 77 -3.40 9.35 13.54
N LYS A 78 -4.27 8.34 13.40
CA LYS A 78 -5.26 8.00 14.42
C LYS A 78 -4.64 7.21 15.58
N MET A 79 -3.68 6.33 15.28
CA MET A 79 -2.98 5.52 16.27
C MET A 79 -1.97 6.34 17.05
N GLU A 80 -1.25 7.26 16.40
CA GLU A 80 -0.37 8.22 17.07
C GLU A 80 -1.12 9.09 18.07
N ARG A 81 -2.34 9.53 17.74
CA ARG A 81 -3.18 10.33 18.64
C ARG A 81 -3.82 9.55 19.78
N ARG A 82 -3.81 8.21 19.73
CA ARG A 82 -4.35 7.34 20.78
C ARG A 82 -3.29 6.90 21.79
N MET A 83 -2.02 7.24 21.54
CA MET A 83 -0.86 6.91 22.37
C MET A 83 -0.46 8.11 23.22
#